data_AF-A0A9D0Z422-F1
#
_entry.id   AF-A0A9D0Z422-F1
#
_cell.length_a   1.000
_cell.length_b   1.000
_cell.length_c   1.000
_cell.angle_alpha   90.00
_cell.angle_beta   90.00
_cell.angle_gamma   90.00
#
_symmetry.space_group_name_H-M   'P 1'
#
loop_
_entity.id
_entity.type
_entity.pdbx_description
1 polymer ?
#
loop_
_entity_poly.entity_id
_entity_poly.type
_entity_poly.pdbx_seq_one_letter_code
_entity_poly.pdbx_strand_id
1 'polypeptide(L)'
;MAAEYEWKFRVTPEEMETLQAAFPGEEIAMETTYYDTPPGSLSRKKLTLRLRRENGKTVCTCKSRLPDGGRGEWETPCMDIRQGVALLMGLGCPRELGELAEEGLVPVCGARFRRLATTMDYQDARLEVALDKGVLTGGGKEVPLLEAEVELKCGSRESLDSFARELADKYGLVPEEKSKFQRALALAREGCFRQLFQKYDRLVIFDTETTGLDGARDEIIEFSAVVLEQRQGQCQVIETYDQLITLSPGVTIPEKIQQLTGITPQDIRERGVPKTRVCRDIAQMIGGNTLLLAYNAGFDLIFLYYMLLRDGDAAILQGKDKLDLLTVYRDRRSYPHKLCNAIESYGLQGQVVNSHRAIDDVLATVEVMKAMEREKNDLISYVNIFGYLAKYGCDGKKIRSVRYRPQGFEPGTPVYQKEEAYV
;
A
#
# COMPACT_ATOMS: atom_id res chain seq x y z
N MET A 1 -26.02 20.81 -2.26
CA MET A 1 -25.64 19.64 -1.45
C MET A 1 -26.83 18.71 -1.46
N ALA A 2 -26.73 17.56 -2.12
CA ALA A 2 -27.77 16.53 -2.07
C ALA A 2 -27.28 15.45 -1.10
N ALA A 3 -28.09 15.10 -0.11
CA ALA A 3 -27.87 13.88 0.66
C ALA A 3 -28.38 12.72 -0.20
N GLU A 4 -27.49 11.81 -0.59
CA GLU A 4 -27.82 10.62 -1.37
C GLU A 4 -28.28 9.50 -0.42
N TYR A 5 -29.47 8.95 -0.65
CA TYR A 5 -30.00 7.79 0.07
C TYR A 5 -30.26 6.66 -0.91
N GLU A 6 -29.65 5.50 -0.66
CA GLU A 6 -29.68 4.36 -1.58
C GLU A 6 -29.68 3.01 -0.83
N TRP A 7 -30.37 2.03 -1.41
CA TRP A 7 -30.24 0.60 -1.08
C TRP A 7 -29.45 -0.12 -2.17
N LYS A 8 -28.68 -1.13 -1.80
CA LYS A 8 -27.93 -1.98 -2.73
C LYS A 8 -28.17 -3.43 -2.44
N PHE A 9 -28.21 -4.23 -3.49
CA PHE A 9 -28.42 -5.66 -3.39
C PHE A 9 -27.45 -6.41 -4.30
N ARG A 10 -26.93 -7.55 -3.82
CA ARG A 10 -26.30 -8.52 -4.70
C ARG A 10 -27.38 -9.25 -5.49
N VAL A 11 -27.07 -9.50 -6.75
CA VAL A 11 -28.00 -10.11 -7.68
C VAL A 11 -27.34 -11.31 -8.34
N THR A 12 -28.04 -12.43 -8.44
CA THR A 12 -27.59 -13.58 -9.24
C THR A 12 -27.83 -13.34 -10.74
N PRO A 13 -27.17 -14.09 -11.65
CA PRO A 13 -27.45 -13.93 -13.09
C PRO A 13 -28.93 -14.10 -13.46
N GLU A 14 -29.65 -15.02 -12.81
CA GLU A 14 -31.07 -15.30 -13.06
C GLU A 14 -31.98 -14.18 -12.54
N GLU A 15 -31.70 -13.68 -11.33
CA GLU A 15 -32.40 -12.50 -10.78
C GLU A 15 -32.17 -11.26 -11.65
N MET A 16 -30.97 -11.08 -12.20
CA MET A 16 -30.64 -9.95 -13.05
C MET A 16 -31.47 -9.95 -14.33
N GLU A 17 -31.63 -11.10 -14.99
CA GLU A 17 -32.49 -11.22 -16.19
C GLU A 17 -33.95 -10.87 -15.86
N THR A 18 -34.45 -11.35 -14.73
CA THR A 18 -35.81 -11.07 -14.26
C THR A 18 -36.00 -9.57 -13.96
N LEU A 19 -35.04 -8.96 -13.27
CA LEU A 19 -35.06 -7.53 -12.94
C LEU A 19 -34.97 -6.66 -14.19
N GLN A 20 -34.14 -7.03 -15.16
CA GLN A 20 -34.02 -6.29 -16.44
C GLN A 20 -35.33 -6.30 -17.23
N ALA A 21 -36.09 -7.40 -17.18
CA ALA A 21 -37.42 -7.46 -17.79
C ALA A 21 -38.45 -6.60 -17.05
N ALA A 22 -38.36 -6.53 -15.71
CA ALA A 22 -39.28 -5.76 -14.88
C ALA A 22 -39.00 -4.25 -14.89
N PHE A 23 -37.74 -3.85 -15.06
CA PHE A 23 -37.27 -2.46 -15.03
C PHE A 23 -36.48 -2.14 -16.30
N PRO A 24 -37.15 -2.04 -17.46
CA PRO A 24 -36.50 -1.65 -18.70
C PRO A 24 -36.10 -0.17 -18.64
N GLY A 25 -34.90 0.15 -19.08
CA GLY A 25 -34.34 1.48 -18.97
C GLY A 25 -33.35 1.83 -20.07
N GLU A 26 -32.70 2.97 -19.92
CA GLU A 26 -31.58 3.34 -20.78
C GLU A 26 -30.30 2.61 -20.32
N GLU A 27 -29.57 2.04 -21.29
CA GLU A 27 -28.30 1.36 -21.03
C GLU A 27 -27.14 2.36 -21.15
N ILE A 28 -26.35 2.47 -20.08
CA ILE A 28 -25.22 3.39 -19.99
C ILE A 28 -23.94 2.58 -19.74
N ALA A 29 -22.95 2.73 -20.62
CA ALA A 29 -21.63 2.17 -20.39
C ALA A 29 -20.87 3.03 -19.38
N MET A 30 -20.42 2.41 -18.30
CA MET A 30 -19.72 3.07 -17.20
C MET A 30 -18.33 2.47 -17.00
N GLU A 31 -17.33 3.34 -16.94
CA GLU A 31 -15.96 3.00 -16.53
C GLU A 31 -15.53 3.96 -15.42
N THR A 32 -15.09 3.41 -14.29
CA THR A 32 -14.71 4.19 -13.11
C THR A 32 -13.30 3.84 -12.67
N THR A 33 -12.48 4.86 -12.45
CA THR A 33 -11.18 4.76 -11.78
C THR A 33 -11.24 5.50 -10.45
N TYR A 34 -10.95 4.80 -9.35
CA TYR A 34 -10.83 5.40 -8.02
C TYR A 34 -9.39 5.83 -7.77
N TYR A 35 -9.24 7.01 -7.17
CA TYR A 35 -7.96 7.60 -6.83
C TYR A 35 -7.83 7.70 -5.31
N ASP A 36 -6.60 7.50 -4.84
CA ASP A 36 -6.20 7.78 -3.47
C ASP A 36 -4.76 8.28 -3.49
N THR A 37 -4.27 8.74 -2.36
CA THR A 37 -2.83 8.97 -2.20
C THR A 37 -2.13 7.61 -2.04
N PRO A 38 -0.83 7.47 -2.37
CA PRO A 38 -0.08 6.23 -2.14
C PRO A 38 -0.26 5.60 -0.74
N PRO A 39 -0.33 6.37 0.37
CA PRO A 39 -0.60 5.78 1.68
C PRO A 39 -2.07 5.43 1.89
N GLY A 40 -3.01 5.92 1.09
CA GLY A 40 -4.45 5.73 1.26
C GLY A 40 -5.12 6.78 2.17
N SER A 41 -4.65 8.04 2.12
CA SER A 41 -5.10 9.10 3.02
C SER A 41 -6.57 9.47 2.81
N LEU A 42 -7.07 9.47 1.57
CA LEU A 42 -8.48 9.75 1.29
C LEU A 42 -9.36 8.68 1.93
N SER A 43 -9.05 7.40 1.71
CA SER A 43 -9.79 6.27 2.31
C SER A 43 -9.82 6.35 3.84
N ARG A 44 -8.70 6.67 4.51
CA ARG A 44 -8.64 6.82 5.98
C ARG A 44 -9.55 7.94 6.48
N LYS A 45 -9.61 9.05 5.72
CA LYS A 45 -10.50 10.19 5.99
C LYS A 45 -11.94 9.96 5.52
N LYS A 46 -12.26 8.75 5.03
CA LYS A 46 -13.57 8.38 4.48
C LYS A 46 -14.00 9.27 3.29
N LEU A 47 -13.01 9.80 2.57
CA LEU A 47 -13.18 10.45 1.28
C LEU A 47 -13.05 9.40 0.17
N THR A 48 -13.96 9.42 -0.79
CA THR A 48 -13.88 8.62 -2.01
C THR A 48 -13.76 9.57 -3.19
N LEU A 49 -12.69 9.45 -3.97
CA LEU A 49 -12.47 10.23 -5.18
C LEU A 49 -12.44 9.31 -6.39
N ARG A 50 -13.20 9.64 -7.43
CA ARG A 50 -13.22 8.87 -8.68
C ARG A 50 -13.28 9.76 -9.91
N LEU A 51 -12.68 9.28 -11.00
CA LEU A 51 -13.06 9.65 -12.35
C LEU A 51 -13.98 8.59 -12.92
N ARG A 52 -15.12 9.02 -13.43
CA ARG A 52 -16.13 8.17 -14.08
C ARG A 52 -16.31 8.62 -15.53
N ARG A 53 -16.31 7.68 -16.45
CA ARG A 53 -16.63 7.89 -17.86
C ARG A 53 -18.00 7.31 -18.15
N GLU A 54 -18.87 8.15 -18.69
CA GLU A 54 -20.25 7.80 -19.07
C GLU A 54 -20.53 8.43 -20.42
N ASN A 55 -20.88 7.61 -21.42
CA ASN A 55 -21.23 8.08 -22.78
C ASN A 55 -20.23 9.10 -23.36
N GLY A 56 -18.92 8.87 -23.15
CA GLY A 56 -17.84 9.72 -23.65
C GLY A 56 -17.55 10.99 -22.83
N LYS A 57 -18.31 11.26 -21.76
CA LYS A 57 -18.05 12.35 -20.81
C LYS A 57 -17.29 11.84 -19.60
N THR A 58 -16.31 12.60 -19.14
CA THR A 58 -15.57 12.31 -17.91
C THR A 58 -16.09 13.21 -16.79
N VAL A 59 -16.45 12.60 -15.66
CA VAL A 59 -16.99 13.26 -14.47
C VAL A 59 -16.09 12.91 -13.29
N CYS A 60 -15.64 13.93 -12.55
CA CYS A 60 -14.97 13.74 -11.27
C CYS A 60 -16.02 13.79 -10.17
N THR A 61 -15.97 12.81 -9.27
CA THR A 61 -16.86 12.73 -8.11
C THR A 61 -16.03 12.63 -6.84
N CYS A 62 -16.36 13.44 -5.84
CA CYS A 62 -15.93 13.20 -4.46
C CYS A 62 -17.14 12.87 -3.60
N LYS A 63 -17.05 11.81 -2.79
CA LYS A 63 -18.02 11.48 -1.74
C LYS A 63 -17.35 11.53 -0.37
N SER A 64 -18.03 12.10 0.62
CA SER A 64 -17.58 12.19 2.01
C SER A 64 -18.69 11.79 2.99
N ARG A 65 -18.33 11.35 4.20
CA ARG A 65 -19.29 11.26 5.31
C ARG A 65 -19.49 12.65 5.94
N LEU A 66 -20.74 13.05 6.07
CA LEU A 66 -21.14 14.28 6.76
C LEU A 66 -21.29 14.04 8.27
N PRO A 67 -21.17 15.09 9.11
CA PRO A 67 -21.26 14.97 10.57
C PRO A 67 -22.60 14.45 11.08
N ASP A 68 -23.68 14.67 10.33
CA ASP A 68 -25.05 14.19 10.62
C ASP A 68 -25.26 12.72 10.25
N GLY A 69 -24.22 12.04 9.75
CA GLY A 69 -24.28 10.66 9.26
C GLY A 69 -24.71 10.54 7.79
N GLY A 70 -25.05 11.65 7.13
CA GLY A 70 -25.33 11.70 5.70
C GLY A 70 -24.07 11.50 4.84
N ARG A 71 -24.26 11.35 3.54
CA ARG A 71 -23.17 11.31 2.57
C ARG A 71 -23.24 12.55 1.68
N GLY A 72 -22.17 13.34 1.70
CA GLY A 72 -22.02 14.47 0.78
C GLY A 72 -21.44 13.96 -0.52
N GLU A 73 -22.01 14.41 -1.64
CA GLU A 73 -21.53 14.12 -2.99
C GLU A 73 -21.37 15.42 -3.78
N TRP A 74 -20.20 15.56 -4.41
CA TRP A 74 -19.87 16.65 -5.32
C TRP A 74 -19.42 16.05 -6.63
N GLU A 75 -19.99 16.53 -7.73
CA GLU A 75 -19.69 16.05 -9.08
C GLU A 75 -19.45 17.21 -10.05
N THR A 76 -18.50 17.03 -10.96
CA THR A 76 -18.20 18.03 -11.98
C THR A 76 -17.61 17.38 -13.24
N PRO A 77 -18.03 17.80 -14.44
CA PRO A 77 -17.35 17.41 -15.68
C PRO A 77 -15.90 17.90 -15.67
N CYS A 78 -14.98 17.06 -16.15
CA CYS A 78 -13.55 17.41 -16.19
C CYS A 78 -12.82 16.64 -17.30
N MET A 79 -11.60 17.06 -17.62
CA MET A 79 -10.71 16.36 -18.56
C MET A 79 -9.89 15.28 -17.84
N ASP A 80 -9.43 15.57 -16.63
CA ASP A 80 -8.58 14.71 -15.82
C ASP A 80 -8.81 14.93 -14.32
N ILE A 81 -8.13 14.14 -13.49
CA ILE A 81 -8.33 14.14 -12.04
C ILE A 81 -7.85 15.44 -11.39
N ARG A 82 -6.80 16.08 -11.93
CA ARG A 82 -6.24 17.31 -11.38
C ARG A 82 -7.21 18.47 -11.60
N GLN A 83 -7.75 18.59 -12.81
CA GLN A 83 -8.80 19.57 -13.10
C GLN A 83 -10.06 19.28 -12.28
N GLY A 84 -10.45 18.00 -12.20
CA GLY A 84 -11.61 17.56 -11.42
C GLY A 84 -11.53 18.00 -9.96
N VAL A 85 -10.40 17.75 -9.29
CA VAL A 85 -10.19 18.19 -7.89
C VAL A 85 -10.34 19.71 -7.75
N ALA A 86 -9.70 20.50 -8.61
CA ALA A 86 -9.79 21.97 -8.55
C ALA A 86 -11.23 22.47 -8.68
N LEU A 87 -12.01 21.87 -9.59
CA LEU A 87 -13.42 22.22 -9.79
C LEU A 87 -14.29 21.80 -8.61
N LEU A 88 -14.08 20.59 -8.06
CA LEU A 88 -14.81 20.11 -6.88
C LEU A 88 -14.57 21.01 -5.66
N MET A 89 -13.35 21.51 -5.47
CA MET A 89 -13.05 22.48 -4.42
C MET A 89 -13.87 23.77 -4.57
N GLY A 90 -14.06 24.25 -5.80
CA GLY A 90 -14.93 25.39 -6.11
C GLY A 90 -16.42 25.14 -5.80
N LEU A 91 -16.85 23.88 -5.77
CA LEU A 91 -18.21 23.46 -5.38
C LEU A 91 -18.38 23.26 -3.87
N GLY A 92 -17.36 23.57 -3.07
CA GLY A 92 -17.41 23.45 -1.61
C GLY A 92 -17.19 22.02 -1.11
N CYS A 93 -16.46 21.20 -1.86
CA CYS A 93 -15.94 19.91 -1.38
C CYS A 93 -15.02 20.12 -0.16
N PRO A 94 -14.91 19.17 0.80
CA PRO A 94 -14.09 19.33 1.99
C PRO A 94 -12.65 19.74 1.68
N ARG A 95 -12.11 20.69 2.46
CA ARG A 95 -10.78 21.30 2.22
C ARG A 95 -9.66 20.26 2.20
N GLU A 96 -9.82 19.21 2.99
CA GLU A 96 -8.91 18.08 3.08
C GLU A 96 -8.70 17.39 1.73
N LEU A 97 -9.67 17.43 0.80
CA LEU A 97 -9.48 16.86 -0.54
C LEU A 97 -8.34 17.56 -1.28
N GLY A 98 -8.30 18.90 -1.22
CA GLY A 98 -7.27 19.70 -1.89
C GLY A 98 -5.90 19.43 -1.30
N GLU A 99 -5.79 19.51 0.02
CA GLU A 99 -4.54 19.26 0.78
C GLU A 99 -3.99 17.86 0.50
N LEU A 100 -4.84 16.83 0.56
CA LEU A 100 -4.42 15.45 0.31
C LEU A 100 -4.11 15.19 -1.17
N ALA A 101 -4.75 15.89 -2.10
CA ALA A 101 -4.45 15.75 -3.52
C ALA A 101 -3.07 16.31 -3.89
N GLU A 102 -2.55 17.27 -3.13
CA GLU A 102 -1.18 17.79 -3.27
C GLU A 102 -0.11 16.75 -2.90
N GLU A 103 -0.43 15.77 -2.04
CA GLU A 103 0.44 14.61 -1.72
C GLU A 103 0.65 13.67 -2.93
N GLY A 104 -0.12 13.87 -4.02
CA GLY A 104 -0.08 13.05 -5.22
C GLY A 104 -1.15 11.97 -5.21
N LEU A 105 -1.96 11.95 -6.28
CA LEU A 105 -3.02 10.96 -6.47
C LEU A 105 -2.58 9.86 -7.43
N VAL A 106 -2.86 8.62 -7.06
CA VAL A 106 -2.63 7.44 -7.89
C VAL A 106 -3.92 6.64 -8.06
N PRO A 107 -4.13 5.99 -9.22
CA PRO A 107 -5.25 5.08 -9.40
C PRO A 107 -5.06 3.84 -8.51
N VAL A 108 -6.08 3.47 -7.73
CA VAL A 108 -5.99 2.36 -6.75
C VAL A 108 -6.87 1.16 -7.09
N CYS A 109 -8.04 1.39 -7.69
CA CYS A 109 -8.98 0.35 -8.12
C CYS A 109 -10.00 0.96 -9.09
N GLY A 110 -10.95 0.16 -9.56
CA GLY A 110 -11.92 0.60 -10.56
C GLY A 110 -13.12 -0.32 -10.70
N ALA A 111 -13.98 0.02 -11.65
CA ALA A 111 -15.12 -0.78 -12.07
C ALA A 111 -15.44 -0.50 -13.53
N ARG A 112 -15.90 -1.53 -14.25
CA ARG A 112 -16.36 -1.42 -15.64
C ARG A 112 -17.64 -2.21 -15.79
N PHE A 113 -18.75 -1.51 -16.05
CA PHE A 113 -20.07 -2.12 -16.06
C PHE A 113 -21.01 -1.38 -17.00
N ARG A 114 -22.12 -2.03 -17.33
CA ARG A 114 -23.25 -1.39 -17.97
C ARG A 114 -24.35 -1.23 -16.95
N ARG A 115 -24.91 -0.03 -16.86
CA ARG A 115 -26.04 0.31 -16.01
C ARG A 115 -27.30 0.36 -16.85
N LEU A 116 -28.35 -0.33 -16.42
CA LEU A 116 -29.71 -0.10 -16.88
C LEU A 116 -30.44 0.72 -15.82
N ALA A 117 -30.85 1.95 -16.14
CA ALA A 117 -31.49 2.84 -15.17
C ALA A 117 -32.96 3.10 -15.53
N THR A 118 -33.84 2.92 -14.55
CA THR A 118 -35.28 3.17 -14.68
C THR A 118 -35.74 4.11 -13.57
N THR A 119 -36.31 5.26 -13.92
CA THR A 119 -36.96 6.16 -12.96
C THR A 119 -38.43 5.80 -12.83
N MET A 120 -38.95 5.80 -11.60
CA MET A 120 -40.36 5.56 -11.33
C MET A 120 -40.86 6.37 -10.15
N ASP A 121 -42.16 6.65 -10.14
CA ASP A 121 -42.85 7.21 -8.98
C ASP A 121 -43.41 6.06 -8.13
N TYR A 122 -43.19 6.12 -6.82
CA TYR A 122 -43.69 5.15 -5.84
C TYR A 122 -44.12 5.90 -4.58
N GLN A 123 -45.42 5.81 -4.25
CA GLN A 123 -46.04 6.58 -3.17
C GLN A 123 -45.74 8.08 -3.30
N ASP A 124 -45.10 8.70 -2.31
CA ASP A 124 -44.72 10.11 -2.31
C ASP A 124 -43.28 10.37 -2.79
N ALA A 125 -42.61 9.34 -3.32
CA ALA A 125 -41.21 9.37 -3.73
C ALA A 125 -41.01 9.11 -5.22
N ARG A 126 -39.95 9.70 -5.76
CA ARG A 126 -39.38 9.34 -7.07
C ARG A 126 -38.09 8.57 -6.85
N LEU A 127 -38.05 7.35 -7.35
CA LEU A 127 -36.96 6.41 -7.19
C LEU A 127 -36.29 6.13 -8.53
N GLU A 128 -34.99 5.83 -8.50
CA GLU A 128 -34.27 5.26 -9.62
C GLU A 128 -33.81 3.85 -9.26
N VAL A 129 -34.22 2.88 -10.07
CA VAL A 129 -33.71 1.51 -10.01
C VAL A 129 -32.59 1.39 -11.03
N ALA A 130 -31.37 1.12 -10.56
CA ALA A 130 -30.19 0.94 -11.39
C ALA A 130 -29.68 -0.50 -11.32
N LEU A 131 -29.62 -1.18 -12.46
CA LEU A 131 -29.11 -2.54 -12.58
C LEU A 131 -27.73 -2.52 -13.21
N ASP A 132 -26.71 -2.93 -12.45
CA ASP A 132 -25.32 -2.89 -12.86
C ASP A 132 -24.78 -4.29 -13.15
N LYS A 133 -24.29 -4.47 -14.38
CA LYS A 133 -23.66 -5.71 -14.86
C LYS A 133 -22.27 -5.45 -15.41
N GLY A 134 -21.25 -6.06 -14.80
CA GLY A 134 -19.88 -5.90 -15.25
C GLY A 134 -18.85 -6.50 -14.30
N VAL A 135 -17.78 -5.76 -14.04
CA VAL A 135 -16.66 -6.19 -13.19
C VAL A 135 -16.17 -5.08 -12.27
N LEU A 136 -15.70 -5.46 -11.09
CA LEU A 136 -14.83 -4.64 -10.23
C LEU A 136 -13.37 -5.00 -10.52
N THR A 137 -12.49 -3.99 -10.52
CA THR A 137 -11.07 -4.17 -10.83
C THR A 137 -10.20 -3.67 -9.67
N GLY A 138 -9.17 -4.42 -9.30
CA GLY A 138 -8.25 -4.03 -8.24
C GLY A 138 -7.04 -4.95 -8.15
N GLY A 139 -5.83 -4.39 -7.97
CA GLY A 139 -4.62 -5.20 -7.78
C GLY A 139 -4.31 -6.14 -8.95
N GLY A 140 -4.66 -5.74 -10.17
CA GLY A 140 -4.52 -6.55 -11.39
C GLY A 140 -5.53 -7.69 -11.53
N LYS A 141 -6.57 -7.75 -10.69
CA LYS A 141 -7.66 -8.74 -10.77
C LYS A 141 -8.96 -8.09 -11.23
N GLU A 142 -9.83 -8.90 -11.83
CA GLU A 142 -11.23 -8.57 -12.09
C GLU A 142 -12.14 -9.58 -11.36
N VAL A 143 -13.23 -9.10 -10.76
CA VAL A 143 -14.29 -9.95 -10.19
C VAL A 143 -15.67 -9.52 -10.72
N PRO A 144 -16.63 -10.44 -10.92
CA PRO A 144 -17.96 -10.10 -11.38
C PRO A 144 -18.67 -9.09 -10.49
N LEU A 145 -19.41 -8.16 -11.11
CA LEU A 145 -20.32 -7.22 -10.49
C LEU A 145 -21.72 -7.46 -11.07
N LEU A 146 -22.64 -7.89 -10.20
CA LEU A 146 -24.07 -7.98 -10.46
C LEU A 146 -24.78 -7.35 -9.26
N GLU A 147 -25.38 -6.18 -9.48
CA GLU A 147 -25.93 -5.38 -8.41
C GLU A 147 -27.19 -4.63 -8.86
N ALA A 148 -28.17 -4.54 -7.96
CA ALA A 148 -29.31 -3.65 -8.09
C ALA A 148 -29.18 -2.55 -7.05
N GLU A 149 -29.31 -1.30 -7.45
CA GLU A 149 -29.36 -0.14 -6.57
C GLU A 149 -30.74 0.53 -6.70
N VAL A 150 -31.27 1.01 -5.56
CA VAL A 150 -32.47 1.84 -5.53
C VAL A 150 -32.09 3.15 -4.87
N GLU A 151 -32.18 4.26 -5.60
CA GLU A 151 -31.80 5.58 -5.15
C GLU A 151 -33.02 6.51 -5.04
N LEU A 152 -33.11 7.28 -3.95
CA LEU A 152 -34.15 8.29 -3.77
C LEU A 152 -33.75 9.60 -4.49
N LYS A 153 -34.51 9.99 -5.52
CA LYS A 153 -34.30 11.27 -6.22
C LYS A 153 -35.03 12.43 -5.54
N CYS A 154 -36.25 12.20 -5.05
CA CYS A 154 -37.00 13.12 -4.20
C CYS A 154 -38.13 12.41 -3.46
N GLY A 155 -38.64 12.99 -2.37
CA GLY A 155 -39.72 12.43 -1.56
C GLY A 155 -39.24 11.84 -0.23
N SER A 156 -40.02 10.92 0.35
CA SER A 156 -39.75 10.36 1.67
C SER A 156 -38.74 9.21 1.66
N ARG A 157 -37.98 9.07 2.75
CA ARG A 157 -37.05 7.93 2.94
C ARG A 157 -37.82 6.66 3.32
N GLU A 158 -38.97 6.82 3.95
CA GLU A 158 -39.88 5.75 4.31
C GLU A 158 -40.37 5.01 3.06
N SER A 159 -40.71 5.73 1.98
CA SER A 159 -41.10 5.12 0.70
C SER A 159 -39.93 4.42 0.00
N LEU A 160 -38.72 4.97 0.06
CA LEU A 160 -37.51 4.27 -0.41
C LEU A 160 -37.34 2.93 0.33
N ASP A 161 -37.37 2.96 1.66
CA ASP A 161 -37.18 1.77 2.49
C ASP A 161 -38.31 0.75 2.29
N SER A 162 -39.55 1.20 2.10
CA SER A 162 -40.70 0.34 1.78
C SER A 162 -40.50 -0.39 0.45
N PHE A 163 -40.18 0.37 -0.61
CA PHE A 163 -39.96 -0.20 -1.93
C PHE A 163 -38.76 -1.15 -1.95
N ALA A 164 -37.66 -0.80 -1.28
CA ALA A 164 -36.48 -1.65 -1.20
C ALA A 164 -36.77 -3.00 -0.55
N ARG A 165 -37.60 -3.04 0.50
CA ARG A 165 -38.04 -4.30 1.14
C ARG A 165 -38.95 -5.11 0.22
N GLU A 166 -39.94 -4.47 -0.41
CA GLU A 166 -40.83 -5.14 -1.36
C GLU A 166 -40.05 -5.75 -2.54
N LEU A 167 -39.05 -5.02 -3.05
CA LEU A 167 -38.16 -5.49 -4.10
C LEU A 167 -37.34 -6.70 -3.65
N ALA A 168 -36.74 -6.63 -2.45
CA ALA A 168 -35.96 -7.71 -1.89
C ALA A 168 -36.80 -8.98 -1.64
N ASP A 169 -37.99 -8.83 -1.07
CA ASP A 169 -38.90 -9.95 -0.78
C ASP A 169 -39.41 -10.60 -2.08
N LYS A 170 -39.74 -9.79 -3.09
CA LYS A 170 -40.27 -10.28 -4.37
C LYS A 170 -39.23 -11.07 -5.18
N TYR A 171 -37.97 -10.62 -5.18
CA TYR A 171 -36.91 -11.20 -6.02
C TYR A 171 -35.84 -11.97 -5.23
N GLY A 172 -36.00 -12.13 -3.91
CA GLY A 172 -35.04 -12.86 -3.06
C GLY A 172 -33.69 -12.15 -2.90
N LEU A 173 -33.66 -10.82 -3.00
CA LEU A 173 -32.40 -10.07 -3.08
C LEU A 173 -31.71 -9.96 -1.71
N VAL A 174 -30.38 -10.06 -1.71
CA VAL A 174 -29.56 -9.95 -0.50
C VAL A 174 -28.95 -8.55 -0.41
N PRO A 175 -29.17 -7.78 0.68
CA PRO A 175 -28.54 -6.47 0.85
C PRO A 175 -27.01 -6.51 0.75
N GLU A 176 -26.44 -5.51 0.09
CA GLU A 176 -25.00 -5.28 0.03
C GLU A 176 -24.62 -4.02 0.80
N GLU A 177 -23.93 -4.19 1.92
CA GLU A 177 -23.47 -3.07 2.73
C GLU A 177 -22.22 -2.40 2.15
N LYS A 178 -21.39 -3.13 1.39
CA LYS A 178 -20.14 -2.61 0.85
C LYS A 178 -20.36 -1.94 -0.50
N SER A 179 -19.95 -0.68 -0.61
CA SER A 179 -19.91 0.01 -1.90
C SER A 179 -19.00 -0.69 -2.92
N LYS A 180 -19.24 -0.43 -4.21
CA LYS A 180 -18.34 -0.82 -5.32
C LYS A 180 -16.87 -0.46 -5.02
N PHE A 181 -16.63 0.76 -4.50
CA PHE A 181 -15.30 1.21 -4.08
C PHE A 181 -14.69 0.30 -3.01
N GLN A 182 -15.41 0.03 -1.92
CA GLN A 182 -14.90 -0.79 -0.81
C GLN A 182 -14.55 -2.22 -1.28
N ARG A 183 -15.38 -2.81 -2.14
CA ARG A 183 -15.14 -4.14 -2.72
C ARG A 183 -13.94 -4.12 -3.69
N ALA A 184 -13.85 -3.13 -4.58
CA ALA A 184 -12.73 -3.00 -5.51
C ALA A 184 -11.40 -2.68 -4.80
N LEU A 185 -11.43 -1.86 -3.75
CA LEU A 185 -10.27 -1.57 -2.91
C LEU A 185 -9.83 -2.79 -2.10
N ALA A 186 -10.77 -3.60 -1.59
CA ALA A 186 -10.45 -4.87 -0.95
C ALA A 186 -9.75 -5.81 -1.95
N LEU A 187 -10.26 -5.91 -3.18
CA LEU A 187 -9.63 -6.69 -4.24
C LEU A 187 -8.20 -6.22 -4.54
N ALA A 188 -7.97 -4.90 -4.56
CA ALA A 188 -6.64 -4.31 -4.72
C ALA A 188 -5.69 -4.66 -3.57
N ARG A 189 -6.21 -4.82 -2.35
CA ARG A 189 -5.43 -5.22 -1.18
C ARG A 189 -5.17 -6.73 -1.14
N GLU A 190 -6.07 -7.55 -1.65
CA GLU A 190 -6.00 -9.03 -1.68
C GLU A 190 -4.91 -9.61 -2.63
N GLY A 191 -3.94 -8.81 -3.03
CA GLY A 191 -2.83 -9.22 -3.89
C GLY A 191 -1.54 -8.44 -3.68
N CYS A 192 -1.44 -7.66 -2.61
CA CYS A 192 -0.21 -6.94 -2.25
C CYS A 192 0.93 -7.98 -2.11
N PHE A 193 2.03 -7.77 -2.83
CA PHE A 193 3.20 -8.67 -2.85
C PHE A 193 2.95 -10.05 -3.47
N ARG A 194 1.89 -10.23 -4.27
CA ARG A 194 1.59 -11.54 -4.90
C ARG A 194 2.79 -12.10 -5.67
N GLN A 195 3.49 -11.27 -6.43
CA GLN A 195 4.66 -11.71 -7.22
C GLN A 195 5.82 -12.14 -6.32
N LEU A 196 6.03 -11.44 -5.19
CA LEU A 196 7.02 -11.84 -4.18
C LEU A 196 6.61 -13.16 -3.53
N PHE A 197 5.37 -13.31 -3.05
CA PHE A 197 4.91 -14.54 -2.39
C PHE A 197 4.67 -15.73 -3.32
N GLN A 198 4.64 -15.52 -4.64
CA GLN A 198 4.74 -16.62 -5.62
C GLN A 198 6.15 -17.22 -5.68
N LYS A 199 7.17 -16.42 -5.34
CA LYS A 199 8.57 -16.84 -5.38
C LYS A 199 9.12 -17.19 -4.00
N TYR A 200 8.65 -16.56 -2.92
CA TYR A 200 9.17 -16.72 -1.56
C TYR A 200 8.06 -17.08 -0.58
N ASP A 201 8.37 -17.88 0.42
CA ASP A 201 7.42 -18.25 1.47
C ASP A 201 7.25 -17.12 2.49
N ARG A 202 8.33 -16.36 2.73
CA ARG A 202 8.37 -15.26 3.69
C ARG A 202 9.31 -14.14 3.24
N LEU A 203 9.04 -12.95 3.77
CA LEU A 203 9.87 -11.75 3.60
C LEU A 203 10.38 -11.34 4.98
N VAL A 204 11.68 -11.12 5.12
CA VAL A 204 12.29 -10.63 6.37
C VAL A 204 12.83 -9.24 6.13
N ILE A 205 12.21 -8.25 6.76
CA ILE A 205 12.66 -6.86 6.75
C ILE A 205 13.42 -6.64 8.05
N PHE A 206 14.63 -6.10 7.98
CA PHE A 206 15.46 -5.85 9.17
C PHE A 206 16.23 -4.54 9.06
N ASP A 207 16.70 -4.07 10.19
CA ASP A 207 17.52 -2.86 10.35
C ASP A 207 18.50 -3.06 11.50
N THR A 208 19.62 -2.35 11.46
CA THR A 208 20.68 -2.45 12.46
C THR A 208 21.12 -1.09 12.97
N GLU A 209 21.18 -0.95 14.29
CA GLU A 209 21.98 0.12 14.92
C GLU A 209 23.36 -0.42 15.24
N THR A 210 24.40 0.40 15.02
CA THR A 210 25.79 -0.05 15.09
C THR A 210 26.70 0.97 15.78
N THR A 211 27.87 0.52 16.24
CA THR A 211 28.86 1.40 16.89
C THR A 211 29.55 2.37 15.93
N GLY A 212 29.35 2.23 14.61
CA GLY A 212 30.05 3.00 13.60
C GLY A 212 29.53 2.75 12.18
N LEU A 213 30.41 2.68 11.18
CA LEU A 213 30.01 2.55 9.77
C LEU A 213 30.78 1.44 9.02
N ASP A 214 31.82 0.87 9.64
CA ASP A 214 32.63 -0.19 9.05
C ASP A 214 32.15 -1.55 9.56
N GLY A 215 31.35 -2.26 8.77
CA GLY A 215 30.84 -3.58 9.16
C GLY A 215 31.92 -4.62 9.47
N ALA A 216 33.17 -4.42 9.03
CA ALA A 216 34.29 -5.30 9.36
C ALA A 216 35.00 -4.93 10.66
N ARG A 217 34.72 -3.78 11.28
CA ARG A 217 35.39 -3.33 12.51
C ARG A 217 34.41 -3.00 13.63
N ASP A 218 33.32 -2.35 13.28
CA ASP A 218 32.25 -1.95 14.17
C ASP A 218 31.30 -3.13 14.46
N GLU A 219 30.47 -2.98 15.50
CA GLU A 219 29.56 -4.01 15.96
C GLU A 219 28.11 -3.54 15.96
N ILE A 220 27.19 -4.49 15.78
CA ILE A 220 25.75 -4.24 15.92
C ILE A 220 25.43 -4.09 17.42
N ILE A 221 24.68 -3.03 17.76
CA ILE A 221 24.18 -2.76 19.12
C ILE A 221 22.67 -3.06 19.25
N GLU A 222 21.91 -2.98 18.16
CA GLU A 222 20.51 -3.39 18.07
C GLU A 222 20.27 -4.10 16.73
N PHE A 223 19.59 -5.25 16.77
CA PHE A 223 19.08 -5.91 15.57
C PHE A 223 17.57 -6.05 15.71
N SER A 224 16.85 -5.43 14.78
CA SER A 224 15.39 -5.53 14.72
C SER A 224 14.97 -6.10 13.38
N ALA A 225 13.90 -6.90 13.39
CA ALA A 225 13.36 -7.51 12.19
C ALA A 225 11.87 -7.79 12.32
N VAL A 226 11.19 -7.86 11.18
CA VAL A 226 9.84 -8.42 11.08
C VAL A 226 9.78 -9.46 9.98
N VAL A 227 8.98 -10.49 10.22
CA VAL A 227 8.70 -11.55 9.26
C VAL A 227 7.29 -11.35 8.71
N LEU A 228 7.19 -11.28 7.38
CA LEU A 228 5.93 -11.22 6.67
C LEU A 228 5.64 -12.53 5.95
N GLU A 229 4.41 -13.01 6.07
CA GLU A 229 3.88 -14.14 5.31
C GLU A 229 2.55 -13.77 4.65
N GLN A 230 2.21 -14.49 3.57
CA GLN A 230 0.88 -14.42 2.99
C GLN A 230 -0.07 -15.40 3.69
N ARG A 231 -1.07 -14.86 4.41
CA ARG A 231 -2.13 -15.64 5.07
C ARG A 231 -3.49 -15.16 4.59
N GLN A 232 -4.33 -16.09 4.14
CA GLN A 232 -5.66 -15.80 3.59
C GLN A 232 -5.63 -14.73 2.47
N GLY A 233 -4.59 -14.77 1.63
CA GLY A 233 -4.40 -13.81 0.54
C GLY A 233 -3.85 -12.44 0.97
N GLN A 234 -3.64 -12.20 2.27
CA GLN A 234 -3.12 -10.93 2.81
C GLN A 234 -1.69 -11.08 3.33
N CYS A 235 -0.87 -10.05 3.13
CA CYS A 235 0.44 -9.96 3.75
C CYS A 235 0.29 -9.53 5.21
N GLN A 236 0.77 -10.35 6.15
CA GLN A 236 0.66 -10.10 7.59
C GLN A 236 2.03 -10.20 8.26
N VAL A 237 2.26 -9.37 9.29
CA VAL A 237 3.39 -9.54 10.21
C VAL A 237 3.08 -10.73 11.10
N ILE A 238 3.93 -11.75 11.04
CA ILE A 238 3.76 -12.99 11.82
C ILE A 238 4.73 -13.08 13.00
N GLU A 239 5.83 -12.35 12.93
CA GLU A 239 6.87 -12.32 13.96
C GLU A 239 7.54 -10.95 13.94
N THR A 240 7.83 -10.44 15.13
CA THR A 240 8.64 -9.24 15.35
C THR A 240 9.79 -9.62 16.28
N TYR A 241 10.99 -9.19 15.94
CA TYR A 241 12.21 -9.41 16.69
C TYR A 241 12.89 -8.07 16.95
N ASP A 242 13.28 -7.83 18.20
CA ASP A 242 13.95 -6.60 18.61
C ASP A 242 14.88 -6.94 19.77
N GLN A 243 16.19 -6.85 19.55
CA GLN A 243 17.19 -7.20 20.56
C GLN A 243 18.38 -6.26 20.56
N LEU A 244 18.73 -5.77 21.75
CA LEU A 244 20.03 -5.17 22.02
C LEU A 244 21.10 -6.27 22.12
N ILE A 245 22.30 -6.00 21.63
CA ILE A 245 23.36 -7.01 21.48
C ILE A 245 24.56 -6.67 22.37
N THR A 246 25.07 -7.66 23.10
CA THR A 246 26.27 -7.47 23.92
C THR A 246 27.50 -7.23 23.05
N LEU A 247 28.23 -6.17 23.36
CA LEU A 247 29.49 -5.82 22.70
C LEU A 247 30.65 -6.70 23.15
N SER A 248 31.65 -6.84 22.27
CA SER A 248 32.88 -7.55 22.63
C SER A 248 33.69 -6.77 23.67
N PRO A 249 34.53 -7.43 24.49
CA PRO A 249 35.35 -6.75 25.48
C PRO A 249 36.20 -5.63 24.87
N GLY A 250 36.13 -4.44 25.46
CA GLY A 250 36.87 -3.25 25.02
C GLY A 250 36.19 -2.42 23.93
N VAL A 251 35.08 -2.88 23.35
CA VAL A 251 34.28 -2.10 22.40
C VAL A 251 33.32 -1.18 23.17
N THR A 252 33.23 0.08 22.75
CA THR A 252 32.36 1.09 23.36
C THR A 252 31.43 1.70 22.33
N ILE A 253 30.30 2.24 22.78
CA ILE A 253 29.38 3.00 21.93
C ILE A 253 29.83 4.47 21.94
N PRO A 254 30.26 5.05 20.82
CA PRO A 254 30.64 6.45 20.76
C PRO A 254 29.48 7.36 21.17
N GLU A 255 29.74 8.49 21.84
CA GLU A 255 28.69 9.41 22.32
C GLU A 255 27.75 9.86 21.20
N LYS A 256 28.29 10.09 20.00
CA LYS A 256 27.48 10.46 18.82
C LYS A 256 26.44 9.39 18.46
N ILE A 257 26.79 8.12 18.58
CA ILE A 257 25.87 6.99 18.31
C ILE A 257 24.83 6.91 19.43
N GLN A 258 25.22 7.11 20.69
CA GLN A 258 24.28 7.16 21.81
C GLN A 258 23.24 8.28 21.63
N GLN A 259 23.68 9.47 21.18
CA GLN A 259 22.79 10.59 20.90
C GLN A 259 21.85 10.33 19.73
N LEU A 260 22.33 9.61 18.70
CA LEU A 260 21.54 9.29 17.51
C LEU A 260 20.47 8.25 17.82
N THR A 261 20.85 7.16 18.48
CA THR A 261 20.01 5.96 18.65
C THR A 261 19.26 5.91 19.98
N GLY A 262 19.71 6.72 20.95
CA GLY A 262 19.25 6.63 22.34
C GLY A 262 19.78 5.42 23.12
N ILE A 263 20.59 4.55 22.50
CA ILE A 263 21.10 3.33 23.15
C ILE A 263 22.36 3.66 23.95
N THR A 264 22.33 3.40 25.26
CA THR A 264 23.45 3.65 26.16
C THR A 264 24.25 2.38 26.47
N PRO A 265 25.51 2.50 26.92
CA PRO A 265 26.25 1.37 27.47
C PRO A 265 25.54 0.67 28.64
N GLN A 266 24.69 1.40 29.39
CA GLN A 266 23.90 0.80 30.46
C GLN A 266 22.80 -0.12 29.89
N ASP A 267 22.11 0.31 28.83
CA ASP A 267 21.11 -0.52 28.15
C ASP A 267 21.69 -1.85 27.66
N ILE A 268 22.88 -1.81 27.05
CA ILE A 268 23.57 -3.03 26.59
C ILE A 268 23.93 -3.95 27.76
N ARG A 269 24.35 -3.40 28.91
CA ARG A 269 24.68 -4.22 30.09
C ARG A 269 23.44 -4.88 30.70
N GLU A 270 22.32 -4.18 30.73
CA GLU A 270 21.10 -4.64 31.42
C GLU A 270 20.23 -5.54 30.53
N ARG A 271 20.17 -5.24 29.22
CA ARG A 271 19.22 -5.87 28.28
C ARG A 271 19.90 -6.56 27.10
N GLY A 272 21.20 -6.35 26.90
CA GLY A 272 21.94 -6.92 25.78
C GLY A 272 21.97 -8.45 25.84
N VAL A 273 21.71 -9.08 24.71
CA VAL A 273 21.81 -10.54 24.55
C VAL A 273 23.08 -10.94 23.80
N PRO A 274 23.65 -12.14 24.07
CA PRO A 274 24.85 -12.60 23.38
C PRO A 274 24.69 -12.71 21.87
N LYS A 275 25.72 -12.31 21.11
CA LYS A 275 25.75 -12.41 19.63
C LYS A 275 25.41 -13.81 19.12
N THR A 276 25.91 -14.86 19.81
CA THR A 276 25.66 -16.26 19.46
C THR A 276 24.17 -16.64 19.54
N ARG A 277 23.42 -16.05 20.47
CA ARG A 277 21.97 -16.24 20.57
C ARG A 277 21.27 -15.54 19.40
N VAL A 278 21.59 -14.28 19.14
CA VAL A 278 21.00 -13.52 18.03
C VAL A 278 21.28 -14.19 16.69
N CYS A 279 22.51 -14.68 16.46
CA CYS A 279 22.85 -15.42 15.24
C CYS A 279 21.98 -16.67 15.06
N ARG A 280 21.68 -17.40 16.15
CA ARG A 280 20.78 -18.57 16.10
C ARG A 280 19.35 -18.18 15.77
N ASP A 281 18.84 -17.14 16.42
CA ASP A 281 17.48 -16.65 16.20
C ASP A 281 17.31 -16.16 14.75
N ILE A 282 18.28 -15.41 14.23
CA ILE A 282 18.32 -14.99 12.81
C ILE A 282 18.32 -16.20 11.88
N ALA A 283 19.13 -17.23 12.15
CA ALA A 283 19.18 -18.43 11.31
C ALA A 283 17.84 -19.15 11.21
N GLN A 284 17.06 -19.18 12.30
CA GLN A 284 15.70 -19.72 12.30
C GLN A 284 14.74 -18.85 11.50
N MET A 285 14.79 -17.54 11.73
CA MET A 285 13.92 -16.55 11.10
C MET A 285 14.08 -16.54 9.57
N ILE A 286 15.33 -16.52 9.09
CA ILE A 286 15.63 -16.44 7.65
C ILE A 286 15.64 -17.81 6.96
N GLY A 287 15.32 -18.90 7.67
CA GLY A 287 15.27 -20.27 7.12
C GLY A 287 14.31 -20.41 5.93
N GLY A 288 14.38 -21.52 5.19
CA GLY A 288 13.49 -21.78 4.05
C GLY A 288 13.71 -20.84 2.84
N ASN A 289 12.67 -20.66 2.02
CA ASN A 289 12.74 -19.80 0.84
C ASN A 289 12.35 -18.36 1.20
N THR A 290 13.34 -17.57 1.61
CA THR A 290 13.15 -16.27 2.26
C THR A 290 13.84 -15.16 1.47
N LEU A 291 13.10 -14.07 1.22
CA LEU A 291 13.66 -12.81 0.72
C LEU A 291 14.11 -11.94 1.90
N LEU A 292 15.33 -11.40 1.81
CA LEU A 292 15.87 -10.45 2.79
C LEU A 292 15.73 -9.01 2.29
N LEU A 293 15.23 -8.12 3.13
CA LEU A 293 14.92 -6.73 2.77
C LEU A 293 15.40 -5.76 3.85
N ALA A 294 15.80 -4.58 3.43
CA ALA A 294 16.11 -3.44 4.30
C ALA A 294 16.05 -2.15 3.48
N TYR A 295 15.99 -1.00 4.15
CA TYR A 295 16.12 0.31 3.52
C TYR A 295 17.60 0.71 3.54
N ASN A 296 18.28 0.68 2.39
CA ASN A 296 19.75 0.70 2.29
C ASN A 296 20.39 -0.65 2.65
N ALA A 297 19.85 -1.74 2.12
CA ALA A 297 20.16 -3.10 2.55
C ALA A 297 21.64 -3.49 2.49
N GLY A 298 22.45 -2.84 1.64
CA GLY A 298 23.89 -3.08 1.59
C GLY A 298 24.60 -2.83 2.92
N PHE A 299 24.14 -1.85 3.69
CA PHE A 299 24.69 -1.50 4.99
C PHE A 299 24.39 -2.59 6.03
N ASP A 300 23.12 -2.92 6.25
CA ASP A 300 22.74 -3.92 7.27
C ASP A 300 23.27 -5.32 6.94
N LEU A 301 23.28 -5.69 5.65
CA LEU A 301 23.80 -6.98 5.21
C LEU A 301 25.29 -7.16 5.48
N ILE A 302 26.11 -6.10 5.39
CA ILE A 302 27.54 -6.22 5.66
C ILE A 302 27.82 -6.42 7.15
N PHE A 303 27.10 -5.71 8.02
CA PHE A 303 27.17 -5.89 9.47
C PHE A 303 26.69 -7.29 9.87
N LEU A 304 25.55 -7.71 9.34
CA LEU A 304 25.01 -9.05 9.59
C LEU A 304 25.99 -10.14 9.14
N TYR A 305 26.61 -10.00 7.97
CA TYR A 305 27.60 -10.95 7.48
C TYR A 305 28.79 -11.10 8.43
N TYR A 306 29.37 -10.00 8.91
CA TYR A 306 30.55 -10.08 9.80
C TYR A 306 30.20 -10.57 11.20
N MET A 307 29.03 -10.22 11.74
CA MET A 307 28.55 -10.82 12.99
C MET A 307 28.40 -12.35 12.85
N LEU A 308 27.72 -12.80 11.79
CA LEU A 308 27.55 -14.24 11.52
C LEU A 308 28.89 -14.95 11.25
N LEU A 309 29.85 -14.27 10.62
CA LEU A 309 31.17 -14.84 10.35
C LEU A 309 31.97 -15.09 11.63
N ARG A 310 31.78 -14.27 12.68
CA ARG A 310 32.52 -14.32 13.95
C ARG A 310 31.82 -15.18 15.00
N ASP A 311 30.52 -15.00 15.13
CA ASP A 311 29.73 -15.48 16.27
C ASP A 311 28.64 -16.51 15.88
N GLY A 312 28.53 -16.84 14.59
CA GLY A 312 27.50 -17.73 14.06
C GLY A 312 27.97 -18.52 12.83
N ASP A 313 27.10 -18.62 11.83
CA ASP A 313 27.42 -19.24 10.55
C ASP A 313 27.00 -18.31 9.40
N ALA A 314 27.97 -17.72 8.70
CA ALA A 314 27.69 -16.85 7.55
C ALA A 314 27.12 -17.61 6.33
N ALA A 315 27.20 -18.95 6.29
CA ALA A 315 26.66 -19.75 5.19
C ALA A 315 25.13 -19.63 5.08
N ILE A 316 24.42 -19.27 6.16
CA ILE A 316 22.96 -19.09 6.15
C ILE A 316 22.49 -17.99 5.18
N LEU A 317 23.38 -17.06 4.81
CA LEU A 317 23.09 -15.98 3.85
C LEU A 317 23.26 -16.42 2.39
N GLN A 318 23.91 -17.57 2.14
CA GLN A 318 24.12 -18.11 0.80
C GLN A 318 22.79 -18.52 0.18
N GLY A 319 22.62 -18.21 -1.11
CA GLY A 319 21.40 -18.54 -1.86
C GLY A 319 20.16 -17.73 -1.47
N LYS A 320 20.23 -16.88 -0.44
CA LYS A 320 19.12 -15.96 -0.12
C LYS A 320 19.10 -14.83 -1.14
N ASP A 321 17.93 -14.50 -1.63
CA ASP A 321 17.75 -13.31 -2.44
C ASP A 321 17.65 -12.08 -1.53
N LYS A 322 17.99 -10.89 -2.07
CA LYS A 322 17.96 -9.63 -1.34
C LYS A 322 17.24 -8.54 -2.13
N LEU A 323 16.54 -7.65 -1.45
CA LEU A 323 15.89 -6.49 -2.04
C LEU A 323 16.24 -5.24 -1.24
N ASP A 324 16.84 -4.25 -1.90
CA ASP A 324 17.13 -2.94 -1.31
C ASP A 324 16.02 -1.95 -1.67
N LEU A 325 15.29 -1.49 -0.65
CA LEU A 325 14.17 -0.56 -0.84
C LEU A 325 14.63 0.87 -1.14
N LEU A 326 15.88 1.23 -0.79
CA LEU A 326 16.47 2.50 -1.21
C LEU A 326 16.63 2.55 -2.73
N THR A 327 17.11 1.46 -3.34
CA THR A 327 17.20 1.33 -4.79
C THR A 327 15.84 1.54 -5.47
N VAL A 328 14.78 0.96 -4.93
CA VAL A 328 13.41 1.16 -5.44
C VAL A 328 12.98 2.61 -5.29
N TYR A 329 13.23 3.22 -4.13
CA TYR A 329 12.84 4.60 -3.84
C TYR A 329 13.46 5.61 -4.81
N ARG A 330 14.75 5.43 -5.13
CA ARG A 330 15.50 6.32 -6.01
C ARG A 330 15.03 6.32 -7.45
N ASP A 331 14.41 5.23 -7.91
CA ASP A 331 13.76 5.19 -9.22
C ASP A 331 12.38 5.86 -9.23
N ARG A 332 11.83 6.17 -8.05
CA ARG A 332 10.47 6.71 -7.89
C ARG A 332 10.45 8.17 -7.46
N ARG A 333 11.48 8.66 -6.76
CA ARG A 333 11.55 10.03 -6.23
C ARG A 333 12.94 10.64 -6.41
N SER A 334 12.96 11.96 -6.62
CA SER A 334 14.19 12.76 -6.61
C SER A 334 14.80 12.84 -5.20
N TYR A 335 16.07 13.23 -5.13
CA TYR A 335 16.75 13.48 -3.86
C TYR A 335 15.95 14.49 -3.00
N PRO A 336 15.87 14.34 -1.67
CA PRO A 336 16.63 13.43 -0.79
C PRO A 336 16.07 12.01 -0.62
N HIS A 337 16.94 11.07 -0.27
CA HIS A 337 16.68 9.61 -0.28
C HIS A 337 16.87 8.88 1.06
N LYS A 338 16.72 9.57 2.20
CA LYS A 338 16.68 8.88 3.49
C LYS A 338 15.30 8.24 3.71
N LEU A 339 15.20 7.29 4.64
CA LEU A 339 13.93 6.66 5.00
C LEU A 339 12.88 7.70 5.39
N CYS A 340 13.25 8.73 6.17
CA CYS A 340 12.35 9.83 6.52
C CYS A 340 11.79 10.57 5.29
N ASN A 341 12.56 10.68 4.21
CA ASN A 341 12.08 11.29 2.95
C ASN A 341 11.11 10.37 2.22
N ALA A 342 11.35 9.04 2.26
CA ALA A 342 10.38 8.08 1.73
C ALA A 342 9.06 8.14 2.52
N ILE A 343 9.13 8.15 3.85
CA ILE A 343 7.97 8.32 4.73
C ILE A 343 7.19 9.59 4.37
N GLU A 344 7.89 10.72 4.20
CA GLU A 344 7.27 11.99 3.83
C GLU A 344 6.64 11.96 2.43
N SER A 345 7.37 11.47 1.42
CA SER A 345 6.91 11.41 0.04
C SER A 345 5.71 10.49 -0.18
N TYR A 346 5.55 9.52 0.71
CA TYR A 346 4.42 8.60 0.74
C TYR A 346 3.39 8.98 1.81
N GLY A 347 3.44 10.16 2.44
CA GLY A 347 2.41 10.61 3.39
C GLY A 347 2.22 9.66 4.59
N LEU A 348 3.30 9.08 5.11
CA LEU A 348 3.29 8.07 6.18
C LEU A 348 3.59 8.64 7.57
N GLN A 349 3.87 9.95 7.72
CA GLN A 349 4.32 10.57 8.97
C GLN A 349 3.35 10.37 10.15
N GLY A 350 2.05 10.22 9.88
CA GLY A 350 1.02 9.94 10.90
C GLY A 350 0.80 8.46 11.20
N GLN A 351 1.55 7.56 10.56
CA GLN A 351 1.38 6.10 10.65
C GLN A 351 2.60 5.39 11.22
N VAL A 352 3.79 5.99 11.09
CA VAL A 352 5.05 5.37 11.47
C VAL A 352 5.88 6.34 12.30
N VAL A 353 6.74 5.78 13.14
CA VAL A 353 7.74 6.53 13.90
C VAL A 353 9.09 6.30 13.21
N ASN A 354 9.91 7.34 13.10
CA ASN A 354 11.29 7.27 12.64
C ASN A 354 12.17 7.91 13.72
N SER A 355 12.61 7.09 14.67
CA SER A 355 13.25 7.55 15.92
C SER A 355 14.73 7.19 16.00
N HIS A 356 15.30 6.54 14.97
CA HIS A 356 16.61 5.87 15.03
C HIS A 356 16.66 4.77 16.10
N ARG A 357 15.51 4.12 16.32
CA ARG A 357 15.41 2.79 16.91
C ARG A 357 15.14 1.83 15.78
N ALA A 358 15.91 0.74 15.69
CA ALA A 358 15.85 -0.15 14.55
C ALA A 358 14.44 -0.74 14.36
N ILE A 359 13.69 -1.01 15.44
CA ILE A 359 12.32 -1.52 15.32
C ILE A 359 11.34 -0.52 14.69
N ASP A 360 11.45 0.75 15.03
CA ASP A 360 10.58 1.80 14.48
C ASP A 360 10.88 1.95 12.97
N ASP A 361 12.16 1.91 12.60
CA ASP A 361 12.60 2.01 11.21
C ASP A 361 12.26 0.77 10.38
N VAL A 362 12.28 -0.44 10.95
CA VAL A 362 11.76 -1.67 10.31
C VAL A 362 10.27 -1.54 10.02
N LEU A 363 9.47 -1.11 11.00
CA LEU A 363 8.02 -0.94 10.83
C LEU A 363 7.72 0.16 9.80
N ALA A 364 8.46 1.26 9.82
CA ALA A 364 8.37 2.30 8.81
C ALA A 364 8.72 1.79 7.40
N THR A 365 9.77 0.97 7.30
CA THR A 365 10.21 0.35 6.05
C THR A 365 9.14 -0.59 5.47
N VAL A 366 8.41 -1.33 6.31
CA VAL A 366 7.28 -2.17 5.87
C VAL A 366 6.16 -1.34 5.24
N GLU A 367 5.79 -0.22 5.86
CA GLU A 367 4.73 0.64 5.31
C GLU A 367 5.18 1.36 4.05
N VAL A 368 6.45 1.80 3.97
CA VAL A 368 7.05 2.32 2.74
C VAL A 368 7.02 1.26 1.63
N MET A 369 7.40 0.02 1.92
CA MET A 369 7.35 -1.10 0.97
C MET A 369 5.92 -1.36 0.48
N LYS A 370 4.92 -1.33 1.37
CA LYS A 370 3.50 -1.46 0.98
C LYS A 370 3.04 -0.31 0.10
N ALA A 371 3.44 0.93 0.40
CA ALA A 371 3.14 2.09 -0.43
C ALA A 371 3.79 1.96 -1.82
N MET A 372 5.03 1.46 -1.86
CA MET A 372 5.72 1.19 -3.12
C MET A 372 4.99 0.14 -3.97
N GLU A 373 4.61 -0.99 -3.39
CA GLU A 373 3.88 -2.04 -4.10
C GLU A 373 2.53 -1.55 -4.66
N ARG A 374 1.83 -0.67 -3.90
CA ARG A 374 0.57 -0.06 -4.34
C ARG A 374 0.76 0.93 -5.48
N GLU A 375 1.80 1.76 -5.40
CA GLU A 375 2.14 2.72 -6.46
C GLU A 375 2.49 1.98 -7.76
N LYS A 376 3.29 0.91 -7.65
CA LYS A 376 3.68 0.08 -8.79
C LYS A 376 4.11 -1.31 -8.31
N ASN A 377 3.41 -2.33 -8.81
CA ASN A 377 3.66 -3.75 -8.52
C ASN A 377 4.83 -4.27 -9.38
N ASP A 378 6.03 -3.79 -9.09
CA ASP A 378 7.27 -4.15 -9.78
C ASP A 378 8.43 -4.53 -8.86
N LEU A 379 8.20 -4.66 -7.54
CA LEU A 379 9.24 -4.93 -6.55
C LEU A 379 10.05 -6.20 -6.85
N ILE A 380 9.42 -7.26 -7.40
CA ILE A 380 10.12 -8.50 -7.78
C ILE A 380 11.25 -8.24 -8.80
N SER A 381 11.11 -7.22 -9.64
CA SER A 381 12.09 -6.87 -10.68
C SER A 381 13.38 -6.30 -10.11
N TYR A 382 13.34 -5.77 -8.88
CA TYR A 382 14.49 -5.21 -8.19
C TYR A 382 15.25 -6.24 -7.34
N VAL A 383 14.75 -7.46 -7.22
CA VAL A 383 15.43 -8.52 -6.47
C VAL A 383 16.86 -8.71 -7.01
N ASN A 384 17.82 -8.69 -6.09
CA ASN A 384 19.24 -8.80 -6.35
C ASN A 384 19.79 -7.70 -7.28
N ILE A 385 19.18 -6.51 -7.29
CA ILE A 385 19.70 -5.34 -8.00
C ILE A 385 19.84 -4.18 -7.01
N PHE A 386 21.08 -3.76 -6.75
CA PHE A 386 21.37 -2.63 -5.86
C PHE A 386 21.88 -1.44 -6.68
N GLY A 387 21.21 -0.30 -6.52
CA GLY A 387 21.61 0.98 -7.07
C GLY A 387 22.75 1.60 -6.28
N TYR A 388 23.73 2.20 -6.97
CA TYR A 388 24.80 2.96 -6.33
C TYR A 388 25.06 4.28 -7.06
N LEU A 389 25.59 5.26 -6.34
CA LEU A 389 26.00 6.53 -6.93
C LEU A 389 27.34 6.37 -7.65
N ALA A 390 27.37 6.55 -8.96
CA ALA A 390 28.57 6.37 -9.78
C ALA A 390 29.79 7.18 -9.28
N LYS A 391 29.55 8.38 -8.74
CA LYS A 391 30.58 9.25 -8.16
C LYS A 391 31.33 8.61 -6.99
N TYR A 392 30.65 7.78 -6.20
CA TYR A 392 31.22 7.16 -4.99
C TYR A 392 31.60 5.69 -5.22
N GLY A 393 31.11 5.08 -6.30
CA GLY A 393 31.31 3.66 -6.59
C GLY A 393 30.40 2.77 -5.74
N CYS A 394 30.72 1.48 -5.68
CA CYS A 394 30.04 0.56 -4.76
C CYS A 394 30.87 0.50 -3.46
N ASP A 395 30.27 0.92 -2.34
CA ASP A 395 30.94 0.86 -1.05
C ASP A 395 31.08 -0.59 -0.56
N GLY A 396 32.24 -0.90 0.04
CA GLY A 396 32.48 -2.17 0.74
C GLY A 396 32.63 -3.42 -0.14
N LYS A 397 32.53 -4.59 0.51
CA LYS A 397 32.64 -5.90 -0.15
C LYS A 397 31.35 -6.23 -0.89
N LYS A 398 31.42 -6.37 -2.22
CA LYS A 398 30.26 -6.71 -3.05
C LYS A 398 29.66 -8.07 -2.67
N ILE A 399 28.33 -8.11 -2.60
CA ILE A 399 27.56 -9.34 -2.42
C ILE A 399 27.47 -10.03 -3.78
N ARG A 400 28.06 -11.22 -3.90
CA ARG A 400 28.17 -11.94 -5.18
C ARG A 400 26.83 -12.20 -5.88
N SER A 401 25.76 -12.43 -5.12
CA SER A 401 24.42 -12.68 -5.67
C SER A 401 23.71 -11.41 -6.15
N VAL A 402 24.29 -10.21 -5.91
CA VAL A 402 23.68 -8.92 -6.22
C VAL A 402 24.36 -8.29 -7.43
N ARG A 403 23.56 -7.81 -8.37
CA ARG A 403 24.00 -6.97 -9.48
C ARG A 403 23.97 -5.51 -9.04
N TYR A 404 25.12 -4.84 -9.14
CA TYR A 404 25.23 -3.43 -8.80
C TYR A 404 25.07 -2.57 -10.05
N ARG A 405 24.23 -1.53 -9.98
CA ARG A 405 23.92 -0.66 -11.13
C ARG A 405 24.05 0.82 -10.78
N PRO A 406 24.65 1.65 -11.65
CA PRO A 406 24.65 3.09 -11.47
C PRO A 406 23.23 3.67 -11.41
N GLN A 407 22.97 4.45 -10.38
CA GLN A 407 21.71 5.12 -10.14
C GLN A 407 21.96 6.58 -9.75
N GLY A 408 21.26 7.49 -10.41
CA GLY A 408 21.37 8.94 -10.21
C GLY A 408 20.56 9.42 -9.01
N PHE A 409 20.54 10.74 -8.81
CA PHE A 409 19.68 11.39 -7.81
C PHE A 409 18.26 11.67 -8.32
N GLU A 410 18.10 11.71 -9.64
CA GLU A 410 16.83 11.97 -10.30
C GLU A 410 16.22 10.68 -10.86
N PRO A 411 14.89 10.51 -10.79
CA PRO A 411 14.19 9.40 -11.42
C PRO A 411 14.41 9.40 -12.94
N GLY A 412 14.43 8.21 -13.51
CA GLY A 412 14.60 8.00 -14.95
C GLY A 412 14.20 6.59 -15.35
N THR A 413 14.90 6.00 -16.30
CA THR A 413 14.73 4.58 -16.62
C THR A 413 15.01 3.73 -15.37
N PRO A 414 14.06 2.87 -14.94
CA PRO A 414 14.26 2.02 -13.78
C PRO A 414 15.52 1.18 -13.91
N VAL A 415 16.23 1.00 -12.81
CA VAL A 415 17.54 0.35 -12.76
C VAL A 415 17.49 -1.11 -13.23
N TYR A 416 16.36 -1.80 -13.04
CA TYR A 416 16.16 -3.17 -13.52
C TYR A 416 15.93 -3.26 -15.04
N GLN A 417 15.70 -2.13 -15.72
CA GLN A 417 15.57 -2.05 -17.19
C GLN A 417 16.87 -1.58 -17.86
N LYS A 418 17.86 -1.12 -17.08
CA LYS A 418 19.15 -0.69 -17.64
C LYS A 418 19.95 -1.91 -18.07
N GLU A 419 20.45 -1.89 -19.29
CA GLU A 419 21.37 -2.91 -19.81
C GLU A 419 22.63 -3.01 -18.96
N GLU A 420 23.32 -4.15 -19.05
CA GLU A 420 24.62 -4.33 -18.43
C GLU A 420 25.62 -3.33 -19.01
N ALA A 421 25.95 -2.30 -18.22
CA ALA A 421 27.19 -1.59 -18.41
C ALA A 421 28.31 -2.60 -18.16
N TYR A 422 28.86 -3.18 -19.24
CA TYR A 422 30.11 -3.91 -19.21
C TYR A 422 31.15 -2.96 -18.58
N VAL A 423 31.60 -3.29 -17.37
CA VAL A 423 32.78 -2.67 -16.75
C VAL A 423 33.93 -3.65 -16.88
#